data_AF-A0A8E4XSQ1-F1
#
_entry.id   AF-A0A8E4XSQ1-F1
#
_cell.length_a   1.000
_cell.length_b   1.000
_cell.length_c   1.000
_cell.angle_alpha   90.00
_cell.angle_beta   90.00
_cell.angle_gamma   90.00
#
_symmetry.space_group_name_H-M   'P 1'
#
loop_
_entity.id
_entity.type
_entity.pdbx_description
1 polymer ?
#
loop_
_entity_poly.entity_id
_entity_poly.type
_entity_poly.pdbx_seq_one_letter_code
_entity_poly.pdbx_strand_id
1 'polypeptide(L)'
;MICDCLAPSVKVIQDKRLDHPLSLCGSTLRFPHGCHAQYMANMGSIASLVMSVTINMEDDENESDQQRESKLWGLVVCHHTSPRFVPFPLRYACEFLVQVFGVQINKEVELAAQIREKHILQTQTVLCDMLLRDAPVGIITQSPNVMDLVNCGGAALYYKYKFWLLGITPSEAQIRDIAAWLTEYHGGSTGLSTDSLMEAGYPGASILGDEVCGMAAVKITRMDFLFWFRSHMAKEIRWGGAKHDPDDKDDGRRMHPRSSFKA
;
A
#
# COMPACT_ATOMS: atom_id res chain seq x y z
N MET A 1 11.90 -13.01 21.19
CA MET A 1 13.37 -12.91 21.17
C MET A 1 13.95 -14.29 20.92
N ILE A 2 14.97 -14.38 20.09
CA ILE A 2 15.77 -15.58 19.83
C ILE A 2 17.20 -15.21 20.21
N CYS A 3 17.76 -15.86 21.23
CA CYS A 3 19.11 -15.53 21.71
C CYS A 3 20.21 -16.08 20.81
N ASP A 4 19.96 -17.24 20.22
CA ASP A 4 20.87 -17.98 19.35
C ASP A 4 20.02 -18.93 18.47
N CYS A 5 20.07 -18.74 17.16
CA CYS A 5 19.35 -19.58 16.20
C CYS A 5 20.03 -20.93 15.92
N LEU A 6 21.29 -21.10 16.32
CA LEU A 6 22.06 -22.34 16.16
C LEU A 6 21.96 -23.27 17.38
N ALA A 7 21.43 -22.77 18.50
CA ALA A 7 21.28 -23.56 19.71
C ALA A 7 20.25 -24.69 19.52
N PRO A 8 20.52 -25.90 20.07
CA PRO A 8 19.59 -27.03 19.97
C PRO A 8 18.31 -26.75 20.77
N SER A 9 17.16 -27.18 20.23
CA SER A 9 15.88 -27.05 20.92
C SER A 9 15.77 -28.06 22.07
N VAL A 10 15.04 -27.67 23.12
CA VAL A 10 14.75 -28.53 24.27
C VAL A 10 13.31 -29.01 24.18
N LYS A 11 13.09 -30.32 24.36
CA LYS A 11 11.75 -30.91 24.33
C LYS A 11 10.99 -30.60 25.61
N VAL A 12 9.73 -30.18 25.47
CA VAL A 12 8.79 -30.07 26.59
C VAL A 12 8.32 -31.47 26.97
N ILE A 13 8.45 -31.82 28.25
CA ILE A 13 7.92 -33.08 28.79
C ILE A 13 6.46 -32.82 29.18
N GLN A 14 5.53 -33.51 28.51
CA GLN A 14 4.10 -33.38 28.72
C GLN A 14 3.53 -34.64 29.36
N ASP A 15 2.60 -34.46 30.31
CA ASP A 15 1.86 -35.58 30.91
C ASP A 15 0.95 -36.24 29.85
N LYS A 16 0.92 -37.57 29.83
CA LYS A 16 0.12 -38.36 28.87
C LYS A 16 -1.39 -38.13 29.00
N ARG A 17 -1.85 -37.54 30.10
CA ARG A 17 -3.26 -37.18 30.34
C ARG A 17 -3.74 -35.99 29.51
N LEU A 18 -2.82 -35.24 28.88
CA LEU A 18 -3.17 -34.11 28.03
C LEU A 18 -3.32 -34.59 26.58
N ASP A 19 -4.53 -34.47 26.04
CA ASP A 19 -4.87 -34.96 24.69
C ASP A 19 -4.21 -34.17 23.55
N HIS A 20 -3.80 -32.93 23.82
CA HIS A 20 -3.20 -32.02 22.84
C HIS A 20 -1.92 -31.36 23.36
N PRO A 21 -0.95 -31.05 22.49
CA PRO A 21 0.24 -30.30 22.88
C PRO A 21 -0.10 -28.96 23.53
N LEU A 22 0.64 -28.58 24.57
CA LEU A 22 0.48 -27.27 25.22
C LEU A 22 0.73 -26.13 24.21
N SER A 23 -0.16 -25.15 24.16
CA SER A 23 0.07 -23.93 23.39
C SER A 23 1.18 -23.08 24.03
N LEU A 24 2.19 -22.74 23.23
CA LEU A 24 3.33 -21.92 23.65
C LEU A 24 3.29 -20.51 23.05
N CYS A 25 2.16 -20.07 22.48
CA CYS A 25 2.07 -18.78 21.78
C CYS A 25 2.49 -17.59 22.66
N GLY A 26 2.15 -17.60 23.95
CA GLY A 26 2.56 -16.56 24.92
C GLY A 26 3.91 -16.81 25.59
N SER A 27 4.61 -17.89 25.28
CA SER A 27 5.88 -18.22 25.93
C SER A 27 7.02 -17.39 25.37
N THR A 28 7.73 -16.66 26.25
CA THR A 28 8.90 -15.86 25.86
C THR A 28 10.12 -16.70 25.45
N LEU A 29 10.08 -18.01 25.70
CA LEU A 29 11.14 -18.99 25.40
C LEU A 29 10.73 -19.97 24.29
N ARG A 30 9.62 -19.72 23.59
CA ARG A 30 9.18 -20.57 22.48
C ARG A 30 10.29 -20.65 21.41
N PHE A 31 10.68 -21.87 21.05
CA PHE A 31 11.68 -22.11 20.00
C PHE A 31 11.12 -21.70 18.62
N PRO A 32 11.90 -21.01 17.76
CA PRO A 32 11.44 -20.66 16.42
C PRO A 32 11.27 -21.90 15.54
N HIS A 33 10.43 -21.79 14.51
CA HIS A 33 10.32 -22.86 13.52
C HIS A 33 11.66 -23.06 12.78
N GLY A 34 12.02 -24.30 12.42
CA GLY A 34 13.32 -24.62 11.83
C GLY A 34 13.63 -23.85 10.55
N CYS A 35 12.62 -23.59 9.73
CA CYS A 35 12.76 -22.75 8.53
C CYS A 35 13.24 -21.33 8.88
N HIS A 36 12.70 -20.71 9.94
CA HIS A 36 13.12 -19.38 10.36
C HIS A 36 14.51 -19.38 11.00
N ALA A 37 14.85 -20.42 11.78
CA ALA A 37 16.21 -20.58 12.31
C ALA A 37 17.25 -20.68 11.17
N GLN A 38 16.95 -21.47 10.14
CA GLN A 38 17.81 -21.57 8.95
C GLN A 38 17.85 -20.25 8.14
N TYR A 39 16.73 -19.52 8.04
CA TYR A 39 16.69 -18.20 7.42
C TYR A 39 17.62 -17.22 8.12
N MET A 40 17.54 -17.17 9.45
CA MET A 40 18.40 -16.36 10.32
C MET A 40 19.87 -16.69 10.10
N ALA A 41 20.22 -17.98 10.08
CA ALA A 41 21.57 -18.45 9.79
C ALA A 41 22.05 -18.03 8.39
N ASN A 42 21.22 -18.20 7.36
CA ASN A 42 21.54 -17.79 5.97
C ASN A 42 21.74 -16.26 5.86
N MET A 43 21.02 -15.48 6.66
CA MET A 43 21.13 -14.01 6.70
C MET A 43 22.35 -13.54 7.52
N GLY A 44 22.94 -14.39 8.36
CA GLY A 44 24.01 -14.02 9.30
C GLY A 44 23.50 -13.34 10.58
N SER A 45 22.21 -13.48 10.89
CA SER A 45 21.58 -12.98 12.11
C SER A 45 21.48 -14.11 13.14
N ILE A 46 22.40 -14.15 14.10
CA ILE A 46 22.46 -15.24 15.10
C ILE A 46 21.45 -15.02 16.22
N ALA A 47 21.29 -13.77 16.68
CA ALA A 47 20.28 -13.40 17.65
C ALA A 47 19.31 -12.37 17.06
N SER A 48 18.06 -12.41 17.49
CA SER A 48 17.03 -11.48 17.04
C SER A 48 16.04 -11.09 18.14
N LEU A 49 15.68 -9.81 18.18
CA LEU A 49 14.56 -9.29 18.94
C LEU A 49 13.60 -8.61 17.96
N VAL A 50 12.35 -9.08 17.94
CA VAL A 50 11.30 -8.56 17.07
C VAL A 50 10.15 -8.09 17.94
N MET A 51 9.65 -6.89 17.66
CA MET A 51 8.50 -6.28 18.31
C MET A 51 7.52 -5.81 17.25
N SER A 52 6.23 -6.03 17.47
CA SER A 52 5.17 -5.62 16.56
C SER A 52 4.80 -4.16 16.74
N VAL A 53 4.67 -3.44 15.62
CA VAL A 53 4.07 -2.11 15.56
C VAL A 53 2.64 -2.28 15.08
N THR A 54 1.68 -1.97 15.96
CA THR A 54 0.25 -2.02 15.65
C THR A 54 -0.32 -0.61 15.61
N ILE A 55 -1.21 -0.35 14.66
CA ILE A 55 -2.00 0.88 14.60
C ILE A 55 -3.48 0.54 14.66
N ASN A 56 -4.29 1.45 15.18
CA ASN A 56 -5.74 1.30 15.12
C ASN A 56 -6.19 1.75 13.74
N MET A 57 -6.96 0.93 13.05
CA MET A 57 -7.64 1.39 11.84
C MET A 57 -9.08 1.69 12.24
N GLU A 58 -9.64 2.78 11.70
CA GLU A 58 -11.08 2.94 11.65
C GLU A 58 -11.52 2.11 10.45
N ASP A 59 -12.16 0.97 10.69
CA ASP A 59 -12.76 0.21 9.59
C ASP A 59 -13.84 1.08 8.92
N ASP A 60 -13.98 0.89 7.60
CA ASP A 60 -14.99 1.53 6.76
C ASP A 60 -16.36 1.58 7.48
N GLU A 61 -17.14 2.64 7.23
CA GLU A 61 -18.39 3.06 7.89
C GLU A 61 -19.56 2.02 7.95
N ASN A 62 -19.28 0.72 7.92
CA ASN A 62 -20.21 -0.37 8.11
C ASN A 62 -19.63 -1.40 9.08
N GLU A 63 -19.70 -1.14 10.39
CA GLU A 63 -20.22 -2.10 11.37
C GLU A 63 -20.19 -1.54 12.79
N SER A 64 -21.21 -1.91 13.55
CA SER A 64 -21.51 -1.51 14.93
C SER A 64 -20.33 -1.62 15.89
N ASP A 65 -20.07 -0.56 16.67
CA ASP A 65 -19.54 -0.45 18.06
C ASP A 65 -18.72 -1.61 18.70
N GLN A 66 -18.06 -2.45 17.91
CA GLN A 66 -17.31 -3.62 18.34
C GLN A 66 -15.86 -3.42 17.93
N GLN A 67 -15.08 -2.95 18.90
CA GLN A 67 -13.62 -2.95 18.95
C GLN A 67 -12.92 -2.51 17.66
N ARG A 68 -12.44 -1.26 17.65
CA ARG A 68 -11.34 -0.82 16.77
C ARG A 68 -10.28 -1.92 16.69
N GLU A 69 -10.23 -2.65 15.58
CA GLU A 69 -9.26 -3.73 15.43
C GLU A 69 -7.86 -3.11 15.22
N SER A 70 -6.92 -3.50 16.08
CA SER A 70 -5.53 -3.09 15.92
C SER A 70 -4.89 -3.93 14.82
N LYS A 71 -4.48 -3.30 13.72
CA LYS A 71 -3.81 -3.98 12.60
C LYS A 71 -2.29 -3.94 12.77
N LEU A 72 -1.62 -5.04 12.40
CA LEU A 72 -0.16 -5.08 12.30
C LEU A 72 0.30 -4.16 11.17
N TRP A 73 0.91 -3.03 11.51
CA TRP A 73 1.46 -2.07 10.54
C TRP A 73 2.86 -2.46 10.08
N GLY A 74 3.67 -2.96 11.01
CA GLY A 74 5.05 -3.35 10.73
C GLY A 74 5.75 -3.97 11.93
N LEU A 75 7.06 -4.17 11.79
CA LEU A 75 7.91 -4.78 12.82
C LEU A 75 9.14 -3.91 13.08
N VAL A 76 9.53 -3.79 14.34
CA VAL A 76 10.86 -3.36 14.73
C VAL A 76 11.71 -4.61 14.93
N VAL A 77 12.70 -4.80 14.05
CA VAL A 77 13.54 -5.99 13.99
C VAL A 77 14.97 -5.61 14.35
N CYS A 78 15.49 -6.18 15.44
CA CYS A 78 16.87 -6.03 15.87
C CYS A 78 17.65 -7.31 15.59
N HIS A 79 18.77 -7.21 14.88
CA HIS A 79 19.67 -8.33 14.59
C HIS A 79 20.98 -8.23 15.35
N HIS A 80 21.56 -9.38 15.69
CA HIS A 80 22.91 -9.48 16.23
C HIS A 80 23.66 -10.62 15.54
N THR A 81 24.92 -10.38 15.17
CA THR A 81 25.78 -11.36 14.48
C THR A 81 26.38 -12.42 15.39
N SER A 82 26.17 -12.29 16.70
CA SER A 82 26.58 -13.25 17.73
C SER A 82 25.39 -13.54 18.67
N PRO A 83 25.43 -14.65 19.44
CA PRO A 83 24.44 -14.91 20.47
C PRO A 83 24.29 -13.71 21.42
N ARG A 84 23.05 -13.33 21.72
CA ARG A 84 22.76 -12.19 22.59
C ARG A 84 21.49 -12.39 23.39
N PHE A 85 21.64 -12.34 24.71
CA PHE A 85 20.52 -12.35 25.64
C PHE A 85 20.15 -10.91 26.05
N VAL A 86 18.86 -10.58 25.98
CA VAL A 86 18.32 -9.30 26.46
C VAL A 86 17.42 -9.58 27.68
N PRO A 87 17.75 -9.05 28.87
CA PRO A 87 16.95 -9.23 30.07
C PRO A 87 15.50 -8.78 29.89
N PHE A 88 14.56 -9.46 30.56
CA PHE A 88 13.14 -9.16 30.46
C PHE A 88 12.78 -7.68 30.76
N PRO A 89 13.33 -7.01 31.80
CA PRO A 89 13.01 -5.61 32.05
C PRO A 89 13.34 -4.69 30.87
N LEU A 90 14.45 -4.97 30.17
CA LEU A 90 14.85 -4.20 29.00
C LEU A 90 13.95 -4.51 27.79
N ARG A 91 13.57 -5.77 27.59
CA ARG A 91 12.60 -6.13 26.54
C ARG A 91 11.24 -5.44 26.75
N TYR A 92 10.77 -5.39 27.99
CA TYR A 92 9.53 -4.73 28.35
C TYR A 92 9.61 -3.21 28.14
N ALA A 93 10.74 -2.58 28.48
CA ALA A 93 10.97 -1.16 28.20
C ALA A 93 10.98 -0.87 26.69
N CYS A 94 11.61 -1.74 25.88
CA CYS A 94 11.58 -1.61 24.42
C CYS A 94 10.16 -1.80 23.86
N GLU A 95 9.40 -2.77 24.36
CA GLU A 95 8.01 -3.00 23.96
C GLU A 95 7.15 -1.77 24.23
N PHE A 96 7.28 -1.16 25.41
CA PHE A 96 6.60 0.10 25.74
C PHE A 96 6.97 1.22 24.76
N LEU A 97 8.25 1.38 24.43
CA LEU A 97 8.69 2.38 23.46
C LEU A 97 8.07 2.13 22.07
N VAL A 98 7.97 0.87 21.64
CA VAL A 98 7.34 0.49 20.37
C VAL A 98 5.83 0.77 20.38
N GLN A 99 5.14 0.59 21.52
CA GLN A 99 3.74 0.97 21.67
C GLN A 99 3.55 2.49 21.52
N VAL A 100 4.39 3.30 22.20
CA VAL A 100 4.36 4.77 22.05
C VAL A 100 4.64 5.18 20.61
N PHE A 101 5.59 4.51 19.96
CA PHE A 101 5.88 4.72 18.53
C PHE A 101 4.67 4.41 17.64
N GLY A 102 3.95 3.31 17.90
CA GLY A 102 2.71 2.98 17.18
C GLY A 102 1.62 4.04 17.32
N VAL A 103 1.44 4.58 18.53
CA VAL A 103 0.50 5.71 18.77
C VAL A 103 0.90 6.95 17.97
N GLN A 104 2.19 7.28 17.92
CA GLN A 104 2.66 8.43 17.15
C GLN A 104 2.47 8.22 15.64
N ILE A 105 2.77 7.02 15.12
CA ILE A 105 2.49 6.69 13.70
C ILE A 105 1.01 6.89 13.41
N ASN A 106 0.12 6.37 14.26
CA ASN A 106 -1.31 6.48 14.03
C ASN A 106 -1.74 7.95 13.93
N LYS A 107 -1.26 8.79 14.86
CA LYS A 107 -1.52 10.24 14.84
C LYS A 107 -1.03 10.93 13.57
N GLU A 108 0.18 10.60 13.10
CA GLU A 108 0.73 11.19 11.86
C GLU A 108 -0.07 10.75 10.62
N VAL A 109 -0.50 9.49 10.57
CA VAL A 109 -1.33 8.95 9.49
C VAL A 109 -2.70 9.64 9.48
N GLU A 110 -3.36 9.74 10.62
CA GLU A 110 -4.65 10.45 10.79
C GLU A 110 -4.52 11.92 10.39
N LEU A 111 -3.49 12.62 10.87
CA LEU A 111 -3.25 14.03 10.54
C LEU A 111 -3.02 14.23 9.04
N ALA A 112 -2.23 13.36 8.41
CA ALA A 112 -1.98 13.40 6.97
C ALA A 112 -3.27 13.16 6.16
N ALA A 113 -4.16 12.29 6.63
CA ALA A 113 -5.48 12.07 6.03
C ALA A 113 -6.37 13.31 6.17
N GLN A 114 -6.46 13.90 7.37
CA GLN A 114 -7.25 15.10 7.64
C GLN A 114 -6.79 16.31 6.81
N ILE A 115 -5.47 16.53 6.70
CA ILE A 115 -4.91 17.61 5.87
C ILE A 115 -5.29 17.41 4.41
N ARG A 116 -5.20 16.18 3.91
CA ARG A 116 -5.56 15.83 2.53
C ARG A 116 -7.06 16.05 2.28
N GLU A 117 -7.92 15.58 3.17
CA GLU A 117 -9.36 15.74 3.06
C GLU A 117 -9.76 17.22 3.08
N LYS A 118 -9.22 18.00 4.01
CA LYS A 118 -9.43 19.45 4.08
C LYS A 118 -9.02 20.14 2.78
N HIS A 119 -7.86 19.77 2.22
CA HIS A 119 -7.38 20.32 0.95
C HIS A 119 -8.34 20.00 -0.21
N ILE A 120 -8.81 18.74 -0.28
CA ILE A 120 -9.78 18.30 -1.29
C ILE A 120 -11.09 19.09 -1.15
N LEU A 121 -11.65 19.19 0.05
CA LEU A 121 -12.90 19.92 0.29
C LEU A 121 -12.80 21.40 -0.09
N GLN A 122 -11.69 22.06 0.27
CA GLN A 122 -11.45 23.46 -0.11
C GLN A 122 -11.36 23.62 -1.63
N THR A 123 -10.64 22.74 -2.30
CA THR A 123 -10.48 22.77 -3.76
C THR A 123 -11.81 22.49 -4.47
N GLN A 124 -12.57 21.48 -4.03
CA GLN A 124 -13.89 21.17 -4.56
C GLN A 124 -14.85 22.36 -4.41
N THR A 125 -14.84 23.04 -3.26
CA THR A 125 -15.69 24.21 -3.03
C THR A 125 -15.42 25.30 -4.06
N VAL A 126 -14.14 25.59 -4.33
CA VAL A 126 -13.74 26.59 -5.33
C VAL A 126 -14.12 26.17 -6.75
N LEU A 127 -13.87 24.90 -7.11
CA LEU A 127 -14.21 24.40 -8.45
C LEU A 127 -15.73 24.37 -8.69
N CYS A 128 -16.53 24.04 -7.68
CA CYS A 128 -17.99 24.13 -7.77
C CYS A 128 -18.47 25.57 -7.95
N ASP A 129 -17.88 26.54 -7.25
CA ASP A 129 -18.19 27.97 -7.46
C ASP A 129 -17.81 28.43 -8.87
N MET A 130 -16.66 27.99 -9.40
CA MET A 130 -16.25 28.25 -10.79
C MET A 130 -17.24 27.68 -11.80
N LEU A 131 -17.71 26.44 -11.60
CA LEU A 131 -18.71 25.80 -12.48
C LEU A 131 -20.06 26.51 -12.48
N LEU A 132 -20.42 27.18 -11.39
CA LEU A 132 -21.67 27.94 -11.29
C LEU A 132 -21.58 29.33 -11.96
N ARG A 133 -20.38 29.92 -12.02
CA ARG A 133 -20.16 31.29 -12.54
C ARG A 133 -19.73 31.31 -14.00
N ASP A 134 -18.88 30.38 -14.41
CA ASP A 134 -18.28 30.30 -15.74
C ASP A 134 -18.72 29.03 -16.49
N ALA A 135 -18.47 28.98 -17.81
CA ALA A 135 -18.56 27.75 -18.58
C ALA A 135 -17.59 26.69 -17.97
N PRO A 136 -17.83 25.37 -18.14
CA PRO A 136 -17.06 24.29 -17.52
C PRO A 136 -15.56 24.26 -17.83
N VAL A 137 -15.08 25.18 -18.67
CA VAL A 137 -13.68 25.45 -18.96
C VAL A 137 -12.93 26.02 -17.75
N GLY A 138 -13.61 26.74 -16.85
CA GLY A 138 -13.00 27.43 -15.70
C GLY A 138 -12.16 26.49 -14.82
N ILE A 139 -12.63 25.26 -14.61
CA ILE A 139 -11.95 24.26 -13.78
C ILE A 139 -10.60 23.78 -14.35
N ILE A 140 -10.34 24.03 -15.64
CA ILE A 140 -9.06 23.71 -16.30
C ILE A 140 -8.19 24.96 -16.41
N THR A 141 -8.78 26.12 -16.75
CA THR A 141 -8.02 27.32 -17.11
C THR A 141 -7.66 28.23 -15.94
N GLN A 142 -8.35 28.14 -14.81
CA GLN A 142 -8.12 28.99 -13.65
C GLN A 142 -7.33 28.26 -12.56
N SER A 143 -6.87 28.97 -11.54
CA SER A 143 -6.17 28.38 -10.39
C SER A 143 -6.96 28.68 -9.11
N PRO A 144 -7.20 27.70 -8.22
CA PRO A 144 -6.88 26.28 -8.35
C PRO A 144 -7.67 25.58 -9.48
N ASN A 145 -7.13 24.48 -10.01
CA ASN A 145 -7.75 23.67 -11.07
C ASN A 145 -7.94 22.21 -10.65
N VAL A 146 -8.47 21.39 -11.56
CA VAL A 146 -8.70 19.95 -11.32
C VAL A 146 -7.45 19.16 -10.96
N MET A 147 -6.23 19.58 -11.33
CA MET A 147 -5.00 18.89 -10.93
C MET A 147 -4.68 19.08 -9.44
N ASP A 148 -5.25 20.10 -8.79
CA ASP A 148 -5.09 20.32 -7.35
C ASP A 148 -5.97 19.36 -6.51
N LEU A 149 -6.99 18.74 -7.12
CA LEU A 149 -7.82 17.71 -6.48
C LEU A 149 -7.09 16.38 -6.35
N VAL A 150 -6.34 16.01 -7.40
CA VAL A 150 -5.70 14.70 -7.53
C VAL A 150 -4.28 14.94 -7.98
N ASN A 151 -3.31 14.53 -7.16
CA ASN A 151 -1.89 14.59 -7.54
C ASN A 151 -1.69 13.89 -8.89
N CYS A 152 -1.38 14.60 -9.96
CA CYS A 152 -1.29 14.04 -11.31
C CYS A 152 -0.29 14.84 -12.15
N GLY A 153 0.16 14.24 -13.26
CA GLY A 153 1.05 14.89 -14.22
C GLY A 153 0.30 15.74 -15.24
N GLY A 154 -0.98 15.44 -15.46
CA GLY A 154 -1.86 16.23 -16.31
C GLY A 154 -3.33 15.87 -16.15
N ALA A 155 -4.19 16.71 -16.73
CA ALA A 155 -5.63 16.54 -16.76
C ALA A 155 -6.20 17.00 -18.10
N ALA A 156 -7.33 16.42 -18.50
CA ALA A 156 -8.03 16.83 -19.71
C ALA A 156 -9.55 16.85 -19.50
N LEU A 157 -10.21 17.90 -19.98
CA LEU A 157 -11.65 17.95 -20.13
C LEU A 157 -12.01 17.71 -21.59
N TYR A 158 -12.82 16.69 -21.85
CA TYR A 158 -13.47 16.48 -23.13
C TYR A 158 -14.96 16.80 -22.98
N TYR A 159 -15.39 17.95 -23.51
CA TYR A 159 -16.75 18.44 -23.32
C TYR A 159 -17.28 19.09 -24.60
N LYS A 160 -18.48 18.68 -25.05
CA LYS A 160 -19.12 19.17 -26.29
C LYS A 160 -18.18 19.14 -27.51
N TYR A 161 -17.48 18.02 -27.69
CA TYR A 161 -16.52 17.77 -28.79
C TYR A 161 -15.26 18.66 -28.80
N LYS A 162 -15.03 19.43 -27.73
CA LYS A 162 -13.82 20.24 -27.54
C LYS A 162 -12.95 19.65 -26.45
N PHE A 163 -11.65 19.92 -26.54
CA PHE A 163 -10.65 19.48 -25.57
C PHE A 163 -10.05 20.68 -24.86
N TRP A 164 -9.82 20.52 -23.56
CA TRP A 164 -8.99 21.42 -22.76
C TRP A 164 -7.98 20.56 -22.03
N LEU A 165 -6.71 20.78 -22.33
CA LEU A 165 -5.58 19.96 -21.86
C LEU A 165 -4.75 20.79 -20.89
N LEU A 166 -4.27 20.15 -19.82
CA LEU A 166 -3.45 20.78 -18.79
C LEU A 166 -2.36 19.80 -18.34
N GLY A 167 -1.11 20.25 -18.32
CA GLY A 167 0.03 19.39 -17.96
C GLY A 167 0.37 18.35 -19.04
N ILE A 168 0.82 17.17 -18.61
CA ILE A 168 1.20 16.05 -19.47
C ILE A 168 -0.06 15.22 -19.79
N THR A 169 -0.51 15.28 -21.04
CA THR A 169 -1.71 14.58 -21.51
C THR A 169 -1.45 13.88 -22.84
N PRO A 170 -2.22 12.83 -23.20
CA PRO A 170 -2.24 12.34 -24.57
C PRO A 170 -2.74 13.43 -25.53
N SER A 171 -2.51 13.22 -26.84
CA SER A 171 -3.06 14.07 -27.89
C SER A 171 -4.60 13.99 -27.94
N GLU A 172 -5.26 14.98 -28.54
CA GLU A 172 -6.72 14.99 -28.68
C GLU A 172 -7.27 13.75 -29.40
N ALA A 173 -6.53 13.23 -30.39
CA ALA A 173 -6.90 12.00 -31.10
C ALA A 173 -6.85 10.78 -30.18
N GLN A 174 -5.81 10.69 -29.33
CA GLN A 174 -5.68 9.61 -28.34
C GLN A 174 -6.73 9.74 -27.23
N ILE A 175 -7.02 10.94 -26.74
CA ILE A 175 -8.08 11.15 -25.73
C ILE A 175 -9.44 10.74 -26.29
N ARG A 176 -9.72 11.04 -27.56
CA ARG A 176 -10.95 10.61 -28.24
C ARG A 176 -11.04 9.08 -28.32
N ASP A 177 -9.94 8.42 -28.64
CA ASP A 177 -9.85 6.96 -28.70
C ASP A 177 -10.07 6.32 -27.32
N ILE A 178 -9.44 6.87 -26.28
CA ILE A 178 -9.66 6.46 -24.88
C ILE A 178 -11.13 6.66 -24.47
N ALA A 179 -11.75 7.78 -24.82
CA ALA A 179 -13.16 8.03 -24.51
C ALA A 179 -14.11 7.04 -25.22
N ALA A 180 -13.77 6.64 -26.46
CA ALA A 180 -14.51 5.61 -27.19
C ALA A 180 -14.38 4.23 -26.50
N TRP A 181 -13.16 3.84 -26.15
CA TRP A 181 -12.88 2.61 -25.40
C TRP A 181 -13.62 2.57 -24.05
N LEU A 182 -13.60 3.66 -23.27
CA LEU A 182 -14.36 3.75 -22.02
C LEU A 182 -15.87 3.63 -22.24
N THR A 183 -16.40 4.18 -23.33
CA THR A 183 -17.83 4.11 -23.63
C THR A 183 -18.26 2.71 -24.03
N GLU A 184 -17.41 1.99 -24.78
CA GLU A 184 -17.67 0.63 -25.25
C GLU A 184 -17.52 -0.43 -24.14
N TYR A 185 -16.40 -0.42 -23.43
CA TYR A 185 -16.05 -1.48 -22.46
C TYR A 185 -16.43 -1.13 -21.01
N HIS A 186 -16.57 0.16 -20.70
CA HIS A 186 -16.87 0.66 -19.35
C HIS A 186 -18.13 1.56 -19.31
N GLY A 187 -19.02 1.45 -20.31
CA GLY A 187 -20.16 2.36 -20.46
C GLY A 187 -21.16 2.37 -19.29
N GLY A 188 -21.21 1.29 -18.51
CA GLY A 188 -22.07 1.11 -17.34
C GLY A 188 -21.55 1.67 -16.02
N SER A 189 -20.30 2.13 -15.96
CA SER A 189 -19.73 2.78 -14.76
C SER A 189 -19.77 4.30 -14.86
N THR A 190 -19.58 4.98 -13.73
CA THR A 190 -19.43 6.44 -13.64
C THR A 190 -18.03 6.92 -14.04
N GLY A 191 -17.10 5.99 -14.31
CA GLY A 191 -15.70 6.28 -14.57
C GLY A 191 -14.82 5.03 -14.48
N LEU A 192 -13.51 5.24 -14.57
CA LEU A 192 -12.47 4.22 -14.40
C LEU A 192 -11.27 4.83 -13.69
N SER A 193 -10.65 4.09 -12.76
CA SER A 193 -9.34 4.44 -12.19
C SER A 193 -8.41 3.24 -12.34
N THR A 194 -7.24 3.47 -12.93
CA THR A 194 -6.21 2.46 -13.15
C THR A 194 -4.82 3.07 -13.04
N ASP A 195 -3.86 2.32 -12.52
CA ASP A 195 -2.44 2.68 -12.49
C ASP A 195 -1.68 2.23 -13.76
N SER A 196 -2.29 1.39 -14.60
CA SER A 196 -1.75 0.92 -15.87
C SER A 196 -2.86 0.73 -16.91
N LEU A 197 -2.95 1.66 -17.87
CA LEU A 197 -3.86 1.55 -19.01
C LEU A 197 -3.65 0.26 -19.82
N MET A 198 -2.42 -0.25 -19.84
CA MET A 198 -2.09 -1.51 -20.50
C MET A 198 -2.74 -2.71 -19.80
N GLU A 199 -2.62 -2.78 -18.46
CA GLU A 199 -3.23 -3.86 -17.67
C GLU A 199 -4.76 -3.74 -17.61
N ALA A 200 -5.28 -2.50 -17.70
CA ALA A 200 -6.71 -2.25 -17.84
C ALA A 200 -7.29 -2.71 -19.20
N GLY A 201 -6.44 -3.09 -20.16
CA GLY A 201 -6.86 -3.61 -21.46
C GLY A 201 -7.14 -2.55 -22.52
N TYR A 202 -6.63 -1.32 -22.37
CA TYR A 202 -6.71 -0.30 -23.42
C TYR A 202 -5.73 -0.64 -24.57
N PRO A 203 -6.21 -0.90 -25.81
CA PRO A 203 -5.36 -1.38 -26.90
C PRO A 203 -4.27 -0.38 -27.32
N GLY A 204 -4.55 0.92 -27.21
CA GLY A 204 -3.62 2.00 -27.59
C GLY A 204 -2.56 2.33 -26.54
N ALA A 205 -2.53 1.64 -25.39
CA ALA A 205 -1.67 1.98 -24.26
C ALA A 205 -0.18 2.01 -24.62
N SER A 206 0.28 1.10 -25.48
CA SER A 206 1.68 1.03 -25.92
C SER A 206 2.16 2.27 -26.67
N ILE A 207 1.24 3.01 -27.32
CA ILE A 207 1.55 4.20 -28.10
C ILE A 207 1.70 5.44 -27.20
N LEU A 208 1.05 5.43 -26.02
CA LEU A 208 1.13 6.52 -25.05
C LEU A 208 2.52 6.62 -24.37
N GLY A 209 3.27 5.52 -24.38
CA GLY A 209 4.61 5.45 -23.80
C GLY A 209 4.64 5.68 -22.28
N ASP A 210 5.80 6.10 -21.77
CA ASP A 210 6.02 6.30 -20.33
C ASP A 210 5.41 7.61 -19.79
N GLU A 211 5.00 8.53 -20.67
CA GLU A 211 4.43 9.82 -20.26
C GLU A 211 3.03 9.69 -19.68
N VAL A 212 2.25 8.68 -20.10
CA VAL A 212 0.89 8.42 -19.62
C VAL A 212 0.67 6.92 -19.45
N CYS A 213 0.73 6.47 -18.19
CA CYS A 213 0.58 5.07 -17.80
C CYS A 213 -0.66 4.86 -16.93
N GLY A 214 -0.83 5.70 -15.90
CA GLY A 214 -2.01 5.71 -15.04
C GLY A 214 -3.07 6.72 -15.49
N MET A 215 -4.34 6.38 -15.28
CA MET A 215 -5.47 7.23 -15.61
C MET A 215 -6.59 7.11 -14.57
N ALA A 216 -7.16 8.25 -14.18
CA ALA A 216 -8.50 8.33 -13.63
C ALA A 216 -9.40 9.08 -14.61
N ALA A 217 -10.56 8.54 -14.92
CA ALA A 217 -11.54 9.13 -15.83
C ALA A 217 -12.91 9.15 -15.15
N VAL A 218 -13.57 10.29 -15.18
CA VAL A 218 -14.94 10.47 -14.69
C VAL A 218 -15.83 10.85 -15.86
N LYS A 219 -16.94 10.14 -15.99
CA LYS A 219 -17.95 10.36 -17.01
C LYS A 219 -18.93 11.42 -16.54
N ILE A 220 -18.98 12.56 -17.23
CA ILE A 220 -19.94 13.64 -16.93
C ILE A 220 -21.26 13.36 -17.64
N THR A 221 -21.19 13.01 -18.93
CA THR A 221 -22.33 12.58 -19.75
C THR A 221 -21.92 11.37 -20.59
N ARG A 222 -22.79 10.87 -21.47
CA ARG A 222 -22.39 9.79 -22.39
C ARG A 222 -21.22 10.14 -23.31
N MET A 223 -21.00 11.44 -23.58
CA MET A 223 -20.00 11.92 -24.53
C MET A 223 -18.93 12.81 -23.89
N ASP A 224 -19.13 13.22 -22.64
CA ASP A 224 -18.25 14.17 -21.95
C ASP A 224 -17.51 13.50 -20.78
N PHE A 225 -16.22 13.76 -20.68
CA PHE A 225 -15.32 13.11 -19.73
C PHE A 225 -14.33 14.11 -19.13
N LEU A 226 -13.96 13.87 -17.87
CA LEU A 226 -12.84 14.51 -17.21
C LEU A 226 -11.78 13.45 -16.89
N PHE A 227 -10.54 13.73 -17.26
CA PHE A 227 -9.41 12.81 -17.15
C PHE A 227 -8.32 13.40 -16.27
N TRP A 228 -7.64 12.52 -15.53
CA TRP A 228 -6.37 12.77 -14.87
C TRP A 228 -5.38 11.70 -15.32
N PHE A 229 -4.17 12.11 -15.66
CA PHE A 229 -3.12 11.25 -16.18
C PHE A 229 -1.90 11.28 -15.26
N ARG A 230 -1.26 10.13 -15.11
CA ARG A 230 0.02 9.98 -14.42
C ARG A 230 1.01 9.28 -15.33
N SER A 231 2.23 9.81 -15.36
CA SER A 231 3.34 9.15 -16.03
C SER A 231 3.72 7.85 -15.32
N HIS A 232 4.43 7.00 -16.04
CA HIS A 232 5.09 5.87 -15.44
C HIS A 232 6.09 6.38 -14.39
N MET A 233 6.00 5.83 -13.20
CA MET A 233 7.00 6.07 -12.15
C MET A 233 7.86 4.81 -12.09
N ALA A 234 9.06 4.89 -12.66
CA ALA A 234 10.04 3.83 -12.56
C ALA A 234 10.34 3.58 -11.07
N LYS A 235 9.78 2.49 -10.53
CA LYS A 235 10.09 2.03 -9.18
C LYS A 235 11.22 1.02 -9.29
N GLU A 236 12.43 1.44 -8.93
CA GLU A 236 13.51 0.49 -8.69
C GLU A 236 13.23 -0.22 -7.37
N ILE A 237 12.73 -1.45 -7.44
CA ILE A 237 12.52 -2.29 -6.27
C ILE A 237 13.77 -3.15 -6.08
N ARG A 238 14.59 -2.79 -5.09
CA ARG A 238 15.73 -3.60 -4.66
C ARG A 238 15.26 -4.72 -3.76
N TRP A 239 15.17 -5.92 -4.32
CA TRP A 239 14.79 -7.10 -3.57
C TRP A 239 15.97 -7.61 -2.74
N GLY A 240 15.78 -7.82 -1.43
CA GLY A 240 16.77 -8.47 -0.57
C GLY A 240 16.84 -9.99 -0.80
N GLY A 241 17.20 -10.40 -2.03
CA GLY A 241 17.14 -11.78 -2.52
C GLY A 241 16.07 -11.97 -3.61
N ALA A 242 15.36 -13.10 -3.59
CA ALA A 242 14.37 -13.41 -4.62
C ALA A 242 13.21 -12.38 -4.66
N LYS A 243 12.81 -12.00 -5.89
CA LYS A 243 11.61 -11.21 -6.18
C LYS A 243 10.37 -11.92 -5.63
N HIS A 244 9.46 -11.16 -5.04
CA HIS A 244 8.18 -11.70 -4.60
C HIS A 244 7.30 -12.03 -5.82
N ASP A 245 6.76 -13.25 -5.83
CA ASP A 245 5.68 -13.66 -6.72
C ASP A 245 4.35 -13.59 -5.94
N PRO A 246 3.34 -12.81 -6.40
CA PRO A 246 2.04 -12.72 -5.74
C PRO A 246 1.27 -14.05 -5.68
N ASP A 247 1.56 -14.98 -6.59
CA ASP A 247 0.91 -16.30 -6.64
C ASP A 247 1.56 -17.32 -5.68
N ASP A 248 2.74 -17.00 -5.11
CA ASP A 248 3.37 -17.84 -4.11
C ASP A 248 2.49 -17.93 -2.85
N LYS A 249 2.19 -19.15 -2.43
CA LYS A 249 1.50 -19.45 -1.17
C LYS A 249 2.40 -20.26 -0.25
N ASP A 250 2.23 -20.06 1.04
CA ASP A 250 2.92 -20.85 2.06
C ASP A 250 2.53 -22.33 1.94
N ASP A 251 3.46 -23.15 1.46
CA ASP A 251 3.34 -24.60 1.48
C ASP A 251 3.97 -25.15 2.77
N GLY A 252 3.13 -25.59 3.70
CA GLY A 252 3.55 -26.21 4.96
C GLY A 252 4.40 -27.50 4.78
N ARG A 253 4.50 -28.04 3.57
CA ARG A 253 5.36 -29.19 3.24
C ARG A 253 6.72 -28.76 2.69
N ARG A 254 6.85 -27.53 2.17
CA ARG A 254 8.05 -27.02 1.49
C ARG A 254 8.60 -25.81 2.22
N MET A 255 9.15 -26.04 3.41
CA MET A 255 9.68 -24.99 4.27
C MET A 255 11.21 -24.90 4.21
N HIS A 256 11.75 -24.43 3.08
CA HIS A 256 13.18 -24.11 2.94
C HIS A 256 13.36 -22.61 2.69
N PRO A 257 14.13 -21.90 3.53
CA PRO A 257 14.36 -20.48 3.33
C PRO A 257 15.35 -20.23 2.20
N ARG A 258 15.32 -19.02 1.65
CA ARG A 258 16.31 -18.55 0.67
C ARG A 258 17.74 -18.64 1.23
N SER A 259 18.70 -18.88 0.36
CA SER A 259 20.13 -18.96 0.68
C SER A 259 20.89 -17.64 0.47
N SER A 260 20.30 -16.67 -0.25
CA SER A 260 20.94 -15.39 -0.58
C SER A 260 20.03 -14.21 -0.29
N PHE A 261 20.66 -13.11 0.13
CA PHE A 261 20.04 -11.81 0.47
C PHE A 261 20.68 -10.65 -0.30
N LYS A 262 21.48 -10.94 -1.34
CA LYS A 262 22.07 -9.90 -2.18
C LYS A 262 20.96 -9.14 -2.91
N ALA A 263 21.09 -7.82 -2.92
CA ALA A 263 20.29 -6.90 -3.71
C ALA A 263 20.82 -6.77 -5.14
#